data_AF-A0A544Z719-F1
#
_entry.id   AF-A0A544Z719-F1
#
_cell.length_a   1.000
_cell.length_b   1.000
_cell.length_c   1.000
_cell.angle_alpha   90.00
_cell.angle_beta   90.00
_cell.angle_gamma   90.00
#
_symmetry.space_group_name_H-M   'P 1'
#
loop_
_entity.id
_entity.type
_entity.pdbx_description
1 polymer ?
#
loop_
_entity_poly.entity_id
_entity_poly.type
_entity_poly.pdbx_seq_one_letter_code
_entity_poly.pdbx_strand_id
1 'polypeptide(L)'
;MDLFDSDPEHLRRSNDVDGDWWDRLTTDSPLWLSEGSLAREHFPITDPELPQDASQDAGDNASADSAGGCEAGAGRGRSSWVLVGSLRESAQALALAPLPDDAGICLAEAEDLLFARDRITSALADRVGRVHGAGQAKRHGHASTRSWLRAAAGMSVAGAGRLLTLAVELARLPRVREKFAEGGLAAGVVEAICTATAQLSDEHAALAEPILLELAGKAGAAEVAKAGRYLRAVLDPDGED
;
A
#
# COMPACT_ATOMS: atom_id res chain seq x y z
N MET A 1 -58.21 26.06 -34.24
CA MET A 1 -57.08 25.33 -34.86
C MET A 1 -56.24 24.83 -33.71
N ASP A 2 -56.40 23.55 -33.37
CA ASP A 2 -55.48 22.82 -32.50
C ASP A 2 -54.30 22.35 -33.34
N LEU A 3 -53.08 22.47 -32.82
CA LEU A 3 -52.02 21.48 -33.04
C LEU A 3 -51.08 21.57 -31.84
N PHE A 4 -51.12 20.52 -31.02
CA PHE A 4 -50.09 20.19 -30.06
C PHE A 4 -48.78 19.97 -30.82
N ASP A 5 -47.68 20.53 -30.33
CA ASP A 5 -46.43 19.78 -30.31
C ASP A 5 -45.65 20.15 -29.06
N SER A 6 -45.41 19.14 -28.23
CA SER A 6 -44.61 19.18 -27.02
C SER A 6 -43.36 18.38 -27.32
N ASP A 7 -42.19 18.99 -27.27
CA ASP A 7 -40.92 18.25 -27.28
C ASP A 7 -40.15 18.48 -25.97
N PRO A 8 -39.98 17.43 -25.14
CA PRO A 8 -39.26 17.47 -23.88
C PRO A 8 -37.90 16.76 -24.00
N GLU A 9 -36.80 17.51 -24.10
CA GLU A 9 -35.45 16.91 -24.02
C GLU A 9 -34.63 17.60 -22.91
N HIS A 10 -35.02 17.30 -21.67
CA HIS A 10 -34.12 17.34 -20.52
C HIS A 10 -33.19 16.11 -20.62
N LEU A 11 -32.12 16.20 -21.40
CA LEU A 11 -31.06 15.19 -21.39
C LEU A 11 -30.27 15.28 -20.10
N ARG A 12 -30.71 14.51 -19.10
CA ARG A 12 -29.87 14.02 -18.01
C ARG A 12 -28.70 13.28 -18.63
N ARG A 13 -27.51 13.88 -18.57
CA ARG A 13 -26.25 13.21 -18.89
C ARG A 13 -26.01 12.14 -17.82
N SER A 14 -26.45 10.92 -18.10
CA SER A 14 -26.10 9.72 -17.36
C SER A 14 -24.59 9.56 -17.38
N ASN A 15 -23.97 9.48 -16.22
CA ASN A 15 -22.55 9.18 -16.07
C ASN A 15 -22.44 7.66 -15.91
N ASP A 16 -22.67 6.92 -17.00
CA ASP A 16 -22.42 5.48 -17.04
C ASP A 16 -20.91 5.27 -17.11
N VAL A 17 -20.34 4.94 -15.94
CA VAL A 17 -18.99 4.39 -15.78
C VAL A 17 -19.04 2.94 -16.25
N ASP A 18 -19.21 2.76 -17.55
CA ASP A 18 -19.12 1.45 -18.20
C ASP A 18 -17.65 1.10 -18.45
N GLY A 19 -17.32 -0.17 -18.25
CA GLY A 19 -15.97 -0.75 -18.30
C GLY A 19 -15.21 -0.59 -19.63
N ASP A 20 -15.83 0.03 -20.63
CA ASP A 20 -15.31 0.25 -21.99
C ASP A 20 -14.37 1.46 -22.12
N TRP A 21 -14.21 2.25 -21.05
CA TRP A 21 -13.26 3.37 -21.05
C TRP A 21 -11.81 2.89 -21.26
N TRP A 22 -11.46 1.70 -20.75
CA TRP A 22 -10.14 1.09 -20.93
C TRP A 22 -9.85 0.66 -22.37
N ASP A 23 -10.83 0.07 -23.04
CA ASP A 23 -10.70 -0.33 -24.45
C ASP A 23 -10.56 0.90 -25.34
N ARG A 24 -11.26 2.00 -25.04
CA ARG A 24 -11.05 3.28 -25.73
C ARG A 24 -9.67 3.87 -25.51
N LEU A 25 -9.13 3.78 -24.29
CA LEU A 25 -7.82 4.36 -23.96
C LEU A 25 -6.65 3.59 -24.60
N THR A 26 -6.82 2.28 -24.80
CA THR A 26 -5.80 1.39 -25.39
C THR A 26 -5.90 1.27 -26.91
N THR A 27 -7.11 1.34 -27.48
CA THR A 27 -7.35 1.15 -28.92
C THR A 27 -6.98 2.37 -29.76
N ASP A 28 -7.17 3.60 -29.24
CA ASP A 28 -7.03 4.83 -30.04
C ASP A 28 -5.66 5.53 -29.91
N SER A 29 -4.71 4.94 -29.20
CA SER A 29 -3.48 5.64 -28.82
C SER A 29 -2.22 5.02 -29.45
N PRO A 30 -1.51 5.73 -30.36
CA PRO A 30 -0.35 5.21 -31.10
C PRO A 30 0.86 4.83 -30.22
N LEU A 31 0.79 5.04 -28.92
CA LEU A 31 1.83 4.73 -27.92
C LEU A 31 1.74 3.32 -27.33
N TRP A 32 0.82 2.49 -27.83
CA TRP A 32 0.53 1.14 -27.29
C TRP A 32 0.55 0.01 -28.33
N LEU A 33 0.81 0.30 -29.61
CA LEU A 33 0.97 -0.72 -30.66
C LEU A 33 2.42 -1.27 -30.68
N SER A 34 2.64 -2.38 -29.95
CA SER A 34 3.72 -3.38 -30.06
C SER A 34 5.15 -2.91 -29.70
N GLU A 35 6.05 -3.67 -29.05
CA GLU A 35 6.26 -5.12 -28.88
C GLU A 35 6.88 -5.42 -27.49
N GLY A 36 6.59 -6.61 -26.95
CA GLY A 36 7.44 -7.26 -25.92
C GLY A 36 6.76 -7.48 -24.57
N SER A 37 5.79 -8.39 -24.48
CA SER A 37 5.38 -8.96 -23.20
C SER A 37 5.29 -10.48 -23.32
N LEU A 38 6.39 -11.14 -22.98
CA LEU A 38 6.45 -12.57 -22.66
C LEU A 38 6.99 -12.70 -21.24
N ALA A 39 6.08 -12.66 -20.26
CA ALA A 39 6.19 -13.17 -18.88
C ALA A 39 5.07 -12.46 -18.08
N ARG A 40 4.17 -13.09 -17.34
CA ARG A 40 4.20 -14.37 -16.63
C ARG A 40 2.74 -14.80 -16.47
N GLU A 41 2.46 -16.08 -16.71
CA GLU A 41 1.17 -16.69 -16.40
C GLU A 41 0.98 -16.79 -14.88
N HIS A 42 -0.29 -16.69 -14.47
CA HIS A 42 -0.79 -16.76 -13.10
C HIS A 42 -0.31 -18.02 -12.35
N PHE A 43 0.10 -17.87 -11.10
CA PHE A 43 0.24 -18.98 -10.13
C PHE A 43 -0.90 -18.92 -9.11
N PRO A 44 -1.70 -20.00 -8.93
CA PRO A 44 -2.63 -20.10 -7.81
C PRO A 44 -1.90 -20.57 -6.54
N ILE A 45 -2.15 -19.89 -5.42
CA ILE A 45 -1.69 -20.27 -4.08
C ILE A 45 -2.46 -21.54 -3.68
N THR A 46 -1.75 -22.62 -3.37
CA THR A 46 -2.33 -23.85 -2.79
C THR A 46 -1.93 -23.91 -1.32
N ASP A 47 -2.90 -24.01 -0.41
CA ASP A 47 -2.68 -24.24 1.03
C ASP A 47 -2.24 -25.70 1.28
N PRO A 48 -1.11 -25.95 1.98
CA PRO A 48 -0.83 -27.26 2.54
C PRO A 48 -1.31 -27.35 4.00
N GLU A 49 -2.12 -28.38 4.28
CA GLU A 49 -2.59 -28.77 5.62
C GLU A 49 -1.43 -28.99 6.61
N LEU A 50 -1.61 -28.51 7.84
CA LEU A 50 -0.68 -28.71 8.97
C LEU A 50 -0.88 -30.10 9.62
N PRO A 51 0.19 -30.85 9.92
CA PRO A 51 0.12 -32.05 10.77
C PRO A 51 -0.09 -31.70 12.25
N GLN A 52 -1.00 -32.42 12.91
CA GLN A 52 -1.25 -32.37 14.35
C GLN A 52 -0.26 -33.28 15.09
N ASP A 53 0.60 -32.71 15.94
CA ASP A 53 1.40 -33.48 16.89
C ASP A 53 0.73 -33.50 18.28
N ALA A 54 0.41 -34.72 18.70
CA ALA A 54 -0.05 -35.06 20.03
C ALA A 54 1.15 -35.28 20.96
N SER A 55 1.14 -34.64 22.12
CA SER A 55 1.80 -35.19 23.32
C SER A 55 1.06 -34.75 24.58
N GLN A 56 0.46 -35.73 25.23
CA GLN A 56 0.09 -35.71 26.64
C GLN A 56 1.36 -35.87 27.46
N ASP A 57 1.52 -35.11 28.55
CA ASP A 57 1.76 -35.74 29.85
C ASP A 57 1.64 -34.79 31.05
N ALA A 58 1.16 -35.42 32.12
CA ALA A 58 1.30 -35.13 33.56
C ALA A 58 0.81 -33.78 34.10
N GLY A 59 -0.29 -33.86 34.86
CA GLY A 59 -0.73 -32.80 35.76
C GLY A 59 0.06 -32.75 37.07
N ASP A 60 -0.11 -31.64 37.77
CA ASP A 60 -0.19 -31.62 39.23
C ASP A 60 -0.97 -30.39 39.70
N ASN A 61 -1.73 -30.60 40.76
CA ASN A 61 -2.83 -29.78 41.23
C ASN A 61 -2.40 -29.04 42.50
N ALA A 62 -2.54 -27.72 42.58
CA ALA A 62 -2.59 -27.01 43.87
C ALA A 62 -3.26 -25.64 43.76
N SER A 63 -4.42 -25.57 44.39
CA SER A 63 -5.32 -24.44 44.60
C SER A 63 -4.69 -23.18 45.17
N ALA A 64 -5.19 -22.02 44.70
CA ALA A 64 -5.45 -20.87 45.57
C ALA A 64 -6.59 -20.02 44.96
N ASP A 65 -7.74 -20.04 45.64
CA ASP A 65 -8.86 -19.14 45.41
C ASP A 65 -8.44 -17.68 45.63
N SER A 66 -8.83 -16.78 44.70
CA SER A 66 -9.43 -15.49 45.05
C SER A 66 -10.07 -14.82 43.84
N ALA A 67 -11.33 -14.46 44.04
CA ALA A 67 -12.29 -13.94 43.09
C ALA A 67 -12.01 -12.49 42.65
N GLY A 68 -12.46 -12.16 41.43
CA GLY A 68 -12.57 -10.78 40.96
C GLY A 68 -12.71 -10.71 39.44
N GLY A 69 -13.89 -11.06 38.92
CA GLY A 69 -14.15 -11.16 37.50
C GLY A 69 -14.15 -9.84 36.72
N CYS A 70 -13.69 -9.93 35.47
CA CYS A 70 -14.33 -9.31 34.30
C CYS A 70 -13.68 -9.85 33.02
N GLU A 71 -14.07 -11.07 32.62
CA GLU A 71 -13.95 -11.49 31.22
C GLU A 71 -15.19 -11.05 30.47
N ALA A 72 -15.05 -9.99 29.66
CA ALA A 72 -15.88 -9.76 28.48
C ALA A 72 -15.21 -8.71 27.57
N GLY A 73 -14.65 -9.18 26.46
CA GLY A 73 -14.76 -8.52 25.16
C GLY A 73 -13.98 -7.24 24.90
N ALA A 74 -12.68 -7.37 24.58
CA ALA A 74 -12.04 -6.63 23.51
C ALA A 74 -10.65 -7.24 23.29
N GLY A 75 -10.35 -7.70 22.07
CA GLY A 75 -9.02 -8.17 21.72
C GLY A 75 -7.99 -7.13 22.14
N ARG A 76 -7.23 -7.43 23.20
CA ARG A 76 -6.16 -6.58 23.70
C ARG A 76 -5.03 -6.69 22.69
N GLY A 77 -5.18 -5.97 21.58
CA GLY A 77 -4.16 -5.85 20.56
C GLY A 77 -2.83 -5.57 21.27
N ARG A 78 -1.82 -6.39 20.98
CA ARG A 78 -0.45 -6.15 21.47
C ARG A 78 -0.15 -4.66 21.26
N SER A 79 0.31 -3.97 22.30
CA SER A 79 0.62 -2.56 22.15
C SER A 79 1.60 -2.39 20.99
N SER A 80 1.40 -1.39 20.14
CA SER A 80 2.24 -1.18 18.95
C SER A 80 3.74 -1.14 19.30
N TRP A 81 4.09 -0.74 20.52
CA TRP A 81 5.46 -0.73 21.01
C TRP A 81 6.06 -2.14 21.10
N VAL A 82 5.30 -3.10 21.64
CA VAL A 82 5.72 -4.50 21.74
C VAL A 82 5.93 -5.11 20.35
N LEU A 83 5.05 -4.80 19.39
CA LEU A 83 5.20 -5.26 18.01
C LEU A 83 6.47 -4.70 17.34
N VAL A 84 6.76 -3.41 17.53
CA VAL A 84 7.98 -2.78 16.99
C VAL A 84 9.25 -3.36 17.65
N GLY A 85 9.22 -3.64 18.95
CA GLY A 85 10.31 -4.30 19.66
C GLY A 85 10.58 -5.71 19.12
N SER A 86 9.53 -6.54 19.06
CA SER A 86 9.62 -7.90 18.53
C SER A 86 10.11 -7.94 17.09
N LEU A 87 9.61 -7.04 16.22
CA LEU A 87 10.08 -6.94 14.84
C LEU A 87 11.58 -6.64 14.77
N ARG A 88 12.08 -5.72 15.60
CA ARG A 88 13.51 -5.39 15.65
C ARG A 88 14.35 -6.60 16.04
N GLU A 89 13.94 -7.31 17.09
CA GLU A 89 14.64 -8.51 17.57
C GLU A 89 14.65 -9.62 16.52
N SER A 90 13.49 -9.92 15.92
CA SER A 90 13.39 -10.94 14.86
C SER A 90 14.18 -10.56 13.61
N ALA A 91 14.14 -9.30 13.17
CA ALA A 91 14.91 -8.84 12.02
C ALA A 91 16.43 -8.92 12.27
N GLN A 92 16.88 -8.60 13.49
CA GLN A 92 18.29 -8.77 13.88
C GLN A 92 18.70 -10.25 13.90
N ALA A 93 17.87 -11.11 14.49
CA ALA A 93 18.14 -12.54 14.55
C ALA A 93 18.23 -13.14 13.14
N LEU A 94 17.30 -12.80 12.25
CA LEU A 94 17.30 -13.23 10.86
C LEU A 94 18.57 -12.78 10.11
N ALA A 95 18.98 -11.52 10.27
CA ALA A 95 20.17 -10.99 9.59
C ALA A 95 21.50 -11.65 10.05
N LEU A 96 21.49 -12.30 11.22
CA LEU A 96 22.64 -13.01 11.78
C LEU A 96 22.54 -14.54 11.59
N ALA A 97 21.40 -15.04 11.11
CA ALA A 97 21.21 -16.46 10.88
C ALA A 97 22.08 -16.95 9.71
N PRO A 98 22.58 -18.20 9.76
CA PRO A 98 23.22 -18.81 8.60
C PRO A 98 22.19 -18.95 7.46
N LEU A 99 22.62 -18.70 6.23
CA LEU A 99 21.77 -18.89 5.06
C LEU A 99 21.52 -20.38 4.80
N PRO A 100 20.32 -20.77 4.35
CA PRO A 100 20.08 -22.11 3.84
C PRO A 100 21.02 -22.43 2.67
N ASP A 101 21.54 -23.66 2.61
CA ASP A 101 22.37 -24.11 1.48
C ASP A 101 21.55 -24.29 0.18
N ASP A 102 20.24 -24.51 0.32
CA ASP A 102 19.32 -24.71 -0.80
C ASP A 102 18.82 -23.38 -1.39
N ALA A 103 19.02 -23.20 -2.69
CA ALA A 103 18.64 -21.97 -3.38
C ALA A 103 17.11 -21.79 -3.51
N GLY A 104 16.34 -22.88 -3.53
CA GLY A 104 14.88 -22.83 -3.56
C GLY A 104 14.31 -22.31 -2.24
N ILE A 105 14.88 -22.73 -1.11
CA ILE A 105 14.55 -22.18 0.21
C ILE A 105 14.90 -20.68 0.25
N CYS A 106 16.09 -20.30 -0.22
CA CYS A 106 16.48 -18.87 -0.28
C CYS A 106 15.53 -18.02 -1.12
N LEU A 107 15.01 -18.56 -2.24
CA LEU A 107 14.03 -17.87 -3.06
C LEU A 107 12.72 -17.63 -2.31
N ALA A 108 12.16 -18.68 -1.70
CA ALA A 108 10.91 -18.58 -0.94
C ALA A 108 11.05 -17.62 0.25
N GLU A 109 12.15 -17.73 1.01
CA GLU A 109 12.44 -16.79 2.10
C GLU A 109 12.60 -15.35 1.59
N ALA A 110 13.26 -15.13 0.45
CA ALA A 110 13.40 -13.79 -0.11
C ALA A 110 12.05 -13.19 -0.50
N GLU A 111 11.11 -13.97 -1.05
CA GLU A 111 9.77 -13.52 -1.39
C GLU A 111 8.97 -13.12 -0.13
N ASP A 112 9.02 -13.94 0.92
CA ASP A 112 8.40 -13.62 2.21
C ASP A 112 8.99 -12.37 2.87
N LEU A 113 10.32 -12.20 2.77
CA LEU A 113 11.01 -11.03 3.30
C LEU A 113 10.70 -9.76 2.51
N LEU A 114 10.52 -9.86 1.19
CA LEU A 114 10.05 -8.75 0.38
C LEU A 114 8.62 -8.37 0.76
N PHE A 115 7.74 -9.35 0.95
CA PHE A 115 6.38 -9.10 1.44
C PHE A 115 6.37 -8.42 2.81
N ALA A 116 7.18 -8.92 3.76
CA ALA A 116 7.33 -8.33 5.09
C ALA A 116 7.89 -6.90 5.01
N ARG A 117 8.89 -6.66 4.16
CA ARG A 117 9.47 -5.33 3.94
C ARG A 117 8.43 -4.32 3.47
N ASP A 118 7.51 -4.72 2.61
CA ASP A 118 6.42 -3.87 2.15
C ASP A 118 5.48 -3.50 3.31
N ARG A 119 5.13 -4.46 4.17
CA ARG A 119 4.33 -4.19 5.38
C ARG A 119 5.05 -3.24 6.35
N ILE A 120 6.36 -3.41 6.52
CA ILE A 120 7.20 -2.51 7.34
C ILE A 120 7.21 -1.11 6.72
N THR A 121 7.31 -1.00 5.39
CA THR A 121 7.29 0.27 4.67
C THR A 121 5.96 1.00 4.84
N SER A 122 4.83 0.28 4.75
CA SER A 122 3.49 0.81 5.05
C SER A 122 3.42 1.34 6.49
N ALA A 123 3.84 0.53 7.46
CA ALA A 123 3.86 0.90 8.87
C ALA A 123 4.79 2.09 9.20
N LEU A 124 5.91 2.22 8.46
CA LEU A 124 6.83 3.35 8.56
C LEU A 124 6.20 4.62 7.98
N ALA A 125 5.58 4.56 6.80
CA ALA A 125 4.92 5.69 6.17
C ALA A 125 3.88 6.33 7.09
N ASP A 126 3.01 5.52 7.71
CA ASP A 126 2.01 6.00 8.68
C ASP A 126 2.64 6.75 9.87
N ARG A 127 3.71 6.19 10.45
CA ARG A 127 4.40 6.79 11.61
C ARG A 127 5.15 8.06 11.23
N VAL A 128 5.83 8.06 10.08
CA VAL A 128 6.50 9.24 9.53
C VAL A 128 5.49 10.33 9.20
N GLY A 129 4.31 9.98 8.68
CA GLY A 129 3.21 10.90 8.41
C GLY A 129 2.76 11.60 9.68
N ARG A 130 2.58 10.86 10.78
CA ARG A 130 2.28 11.45 12.10
C ARG A 130 3.41 12.36 12.61
N VAL A 131 4.68 11.96 12.47
CA VAL A 131 5.84 12.80 12.84
C VAL A 131 5.87 14.09 12.02
N HIS A 132 5.58 14.00 10.71
CA HIS A 132 5.53 15.13 9.80
C HIS A 132 4.40 16.10 10.15
N GLY A 133 3.16 15.61 10.23
CA GLY A 133 1.98 16.43 10.54
C GLY A 133 2.05 17.10 11.91
N ALA A 134 2.63 16.42 12.90
CA ALA A 134 2.83 17.00 14.24
C ALA A 134 4.07 17.92 14.35
N GLY A 135 4.87 18.07 13.28
CA GLY A 135 6.09 18.86 13.28
C GLY A 135 7.18 18.36 14.25
N GLN A 136 7.14 17.09 14.63
CA GLN A 136 7.97 16.53 15.71
C GLN A 136 9.46 16.58 15.39
N ALA A 137 9.85 16.39 14.12
CA ALA A 137 11.24 16.51 13.68
C ALA A 137 11.83 17.89 13.99
N LYS A 138 11.05 18.97 13.77
CA LYS A 138 11.47 20.34 14.06
C LYS A 138 11.62 20.60 15.55
N ARG A 139 10.71 20.06 16.35
CA ARG A 139 10.77 20.15 17.82
C ARG A 139 12.01 19.46 18.41
N HIS A 140 12.55 18.46 17.71
CA HIS A 140 13.79 17.76 18.07
C HIS A 140 15.04 18.33 17.37
N GLY A 141 14.97 19.55 16.83
CA GLY A 141 16.13 20.28 16.32
C GLY A 141 16.51 20.00 14.86
N HIS A 142 15.71 19.23 14.12
CA HIS A 142 15.94 19.04 12.69
C HIS A 142 15.26 20.12 11.84
N ALA A 143 15.88 20.52 10.73
CA ALA A 143 15.30 21.52 9.82
C ALA A 143 13.97 21.07 9.19
N SER A 144 13.81 19.76 8.97
CA SER A 144 12.64 19.13 8.36
C SER A 144 12.53 17.64 8.72
N THR A 145 11.39 17.01 8.43
CA THR A 145 11.22 15.55 8.51
C THR A 145 12.23 14.83 7.61
N ARG A 146 12.51 15.33 6.40
CA ARG A 146 13.53 14.76 5.50
C ARG A 146 14.93 14.78 6.12
N SER A 147 15.34 15.88 6.76
CA SER A 147 16.63 15.94 7.44
C SER A 147 16.69 15.02 8.65
N TRP A 148 15.57 14.84 9.37
CA TRP A 148 15.48 13.87 10.46
C TRP A 148 15.64 12.43 9.97
N LEU A 149 14.93 12.02 8.91
CA LEU A 149 15.07 10.68 8.32
C LEU A 149 16.51 10.39 7.88
N ARG A 150 17.18 11.36 7.27
CA ARG A 150 18.58 11.22 6.87
C ARG A 150 19.52 11.05 8.06
N ALA A 151 19.34 11.84 9.11
CA ALA A 151 20.21 11.83 10.27
C ALA A 151 19.96 10.62 11.20
N ALA A 152 18.70 10.30 11.48
CA ALA A 152 18.32 9.28 12.45
C ALA A 152 18.30 7.86 11.86
N ALA A 153 17.94 7.72 10.57
CA ALA A 153 17.82 6.42 9.90
C ALA A 153 18.92 6.17 8.85
N GLY A 154 19.89 7.08 8.70
CA GLY A 154 20.97 6.96 7.72
C GLY A 154 20.50 6.96 6.25
N MET A 155 19.29 7.44 5.96
CA MET A 155 18.72 7.38 4.62
C MET A 155 19.44 8.31 3.64
N SER A 156 19.53 7.87 2.38
CA SER A 156 19.93 8.75 1.27
C SER A 156 18.90 9.88 1.07
N VAL A 157 19.30 10.93 0.33
CA VAL A 157 18.39 12.03 -0.02
C VAL A 157 17.15 11.50 -0.74
N ALA A 158 17.35 10.62 -1.72
CA ALA A 158 16.27 10.02 -2.49
C ALA A 158 15.38 9.11 -1.62
N GLY A 159 15.98 8.30 -0.73
CA GLY A 159 15.23 7.42 0.17
C GLY A 159 14.35 8.20 1.16
N ALA A 160 14.90 9.24 1.78
CA ALA A 160 14.14 10.12 2.68
C ALA A 160 13.04 10.90 1.93
N GLY A 161 13.29 11.27 0.67
CA GLY A 161 12.28 11.85 -0.22
C GLY A 161 11.12 10.90 -0.47
N ARG A 162 11.42 9.69 -0.97
CA ARG A 162 10.40 8.67 -1.28
C ARG A 162 9.54 8.32 -0.07
N LEU A 163 10.15 8.07 1.10
CA LEU A 163 9.38 7.74 2.30
C LEU A 163 8.50 8.90 2.78
N LEU A 164 8.97 10.15 2.65
CA LEU A 164 8.13 11.30 2.98
C LEU A 164 6.97 11.45 2.00
N THR A 165 7.19 11.23 0.70
CA THR A 165 6.12 11.22 -0.30
C THR A 165 5.07 10.16 0.04
N LEU A 166 5.48 8.91 0.30
CA LEU A 166 4.57 7.86 0.75
C LEU A 166 3.77 8.28 2.00
N ALA A 167 4.45 8.84 3.00
CA ALA A 167 3.83 9.26 4.26
C ALA A 167 2.78 10.37 4.08
N VAL A 168 2.98 11.29 3.15
CA VAL A 168 2.04 12.38 2.85
C VAL A 168 0.90 11.87 1.97
N GLU A 169 1.22 11.17 0.89
CA GLU A 169 0.24 10.73 -0.10
C GLU A 169 -0.69 9.64 0.42
N LEU A 170 -0.21 8.69 1.22
CA LEU A 170 -1.07 7.65 1.79
C LEU A 170 -2.10 8.21 2.78
N ALA A 171 -1.86 9.37 3.39
CA ALA A 171 -2.83 10.01 4.28
C ALA A 171 -4.06 10.54 3.52
N ARG A 172 -3.89 10.86 2.23
CA ARG A 172 -4.91 11.38 1.30
C ARG A 172 -5.45 10.30 0.36
N LEU A 173 -4.85 9.10 0.36
CA LEU A 173 -5.26 7.92 -0.40
C LEU A 173 -5.62 6.76 0.55
N PRO A 174 -6.77 6.83 1.25
CA PRO A 174 -7.11 5.88 2.31
C PRO A 174 -7.29 4.44 1.83
N ARG A 175 -7.79 4.21 0.60
CA ARG A 175 -8.01 2.87 0.03
C ARG A 175 -6.69 2.24 -0.42
N VAL A 176 -5.78 3.04 -0.97
CA VAL A 176 -4.41 2.59 -1.29
C VAL A 176 -3.67 2.22 -0.02
N ARG A 177 -3.78 3.05 1.01
CA ARG A 177 -3.17 2.80 2.33
C ARG A 177 -3.66 1.49 2.96
N GLU A 178 -4.97 1.26 2.95
CA GLU A 178 -5.59 0.04 3.46
C GLU A 178 -5.07 -1.19 2.71
N LYS A 179 -5.19 -1.22 1.38
CA LYS A 179 -4.70 -2.34 0.57
C LYS A 179 -3.20 -2.58 0.72
N PHE A 180 -2.41 -1.52 0.87
CA PHE A 180 -0.96 -1.65 1.08
C PHE A 180 -0.63 -2.25 2.46
N ALA A 181 -1.40 -1.90 3.50
CA ALA A 181 -1.24 -2.47 4.83
C ALA A 181 -1.68 -3.94 4.88
N GLU A 182 -2.74 -4.30 4.16
CA GLU A 182 -3.26 -5.68 4.07
C GLU A 182 -2.38 -6.61 3.22
N GLY A 183 -1.66 -6.04 2.25
CA GLY A 183 -0.83 -6.81 1.34
C GLY A 183 -1.40 -7.07 -0.04
N GLY A 184 -2.49 -6.41 -0.38
CA GLY A 184 -3.04 -6.40 -1.74
C GLY A 184 -2.25 -5.53 -2.73
N LEU A 185 -1.23 -4.78 -2.28
CA LEU A 185 -0.37 -3.96 -3.15
C LEU A 185 1.11 -4.09 -2.76
N ALA A 186 1.97 -4.19 -3.77
CA ALA A 186 3.43 -4.13 -3.62
C ALA A 186 3.91 -2.67 -3.48
N ALA A 187 4.98 -2.43 -2.73
CA ALA A 187 5.49 -1.08 -2.46
C ALA A 187 5.83 -0.31 -3.74
N GLY A 188 6.38 -0.97 -4.76
CA GLY A 188 6.69 -0.31 -6.03
C GLY A 188 5.44 0.25 -6.76
N VAL A 189 4.32 -0.47 -6.68
CA VAL A 189 3.04 0.01 -7.24
C VAL A 189 2.53 1.19 -6.42
N VAL A 190 2.59 1.10 -5.10
CA VAL A 190 2.18 2.19 -4.21
C VAL A 190 3.04 3.45 -4.43
N GLU A 191 4.35 3.30 -4.59
CA GLU A 191 5.25 4.41 -4.93
C GLU A 191 4.87 5.06 -6.27
N ALA A 192 4.47 4.27 -7.27
CA ALA A 192 4.00 4.80 -8.55
C ALA A 192 2.68 5.58 -8.41
N ILE A 193 1.72 5.07 -7.63
CA ILE A 193 0.46 5.75 -7.34
C ILE A 193 0.74 7.08 -6.61
N CYS A 194 1.48 7.05 -5.51
CA CYS A 194 1.80 8.26 -4.74
C CYS A 194 2.55 9.29 -5.59
N THR A 195 3.45 8.85 -6.48
CA THR A 195 4.16 9.75 -7.39
C THR A 195 3.20 10.40 -8.40
N ALA A 196 2.22 9.64 -8.90
CA ALA A 196 1.21 10.16 -9.81
C ALA A 196 0.30 11.22 -9.15
N THR A 197 0.00 11.06 -7.86
CA THR A 197 -0.91 11.94 -7.12
C THR A 197 -0.23 13.11 -6.41
N ALA A 198 1.11 13.09 -6.26
CA ALA A 198 1.85 14.07 -5.44
C ALA A 198 1.68 15.54 -5.86
N GLN A 199 1.31 15.81 -7.10
CA GLN A 199 1.06 17.17 -7.61
C GLN A 199 -0.42 17.49 -7.79
N LEU A 200 -1.31 16.52 -7.54
CA LEU A 200 -2.75 16.71 -7.64
C LEU A 200 -3.30 17.35 -6.36
N SER A 201 -4.35 18.16 -6.50
CA SER A 201 -5.18 18.62 -5.38
C SER A 201 -5.83 17.44 -4.65
N ASP A 202 -6.32 17.63 -3.42
CA ASP A 202 -6.99 16.57 -2.65
C ASP A 202 -8.24 16.05 -3.37
N GLU A 203 -8.97 16.93 -4.07
CA GLU A 203 -10.12 16.58 -4.89
C GLU A 203 -9.73 15.69 -6.08
N HIS A 204 -8.69 16.07 -6.82
CA HIS A 204 -8.20 15.28 -7.96
C HIS A 204 -7.56 13.97 -7.51
N ALA A 205 -6.87 13.94 -6.36
CA ALA A 205 -6.34 12.72 -5.78
C ALA A 205 -7.46 11.74 -5.39
N ALA A 206 -8.57 12.23 -4.84
CA ALA A 206 -9.74 11.41 -4.51
C ALA A 206 -10.41 10.81 -5.77
N LEU A 207 -10.43 11.54 -6.88
CA LEU A 207 -10.89 11.02 -8.18
C LEU A 207 -9.89 10.00 -8.78
N ALA A 208 -8.61 10.25 -8.63
CA ALA A 208 -7.53 9.41 -9.16
C ALA A 208 -7.41 8.06 -8.46
N GLU A 209 -7.62 8.04 -7.15
CA GLU A 209 -7.41 6.87 -6.30
C GLU A 209 -8.12 5.59 -6.81
N PRO A 210 -9.45 5.57 -7.04
CA PRO A 210 -10.13 4.36 -7.52
C PRO A 210 -9.61 3.87 -8.87
N ILE A 211 -9.27 4.79 -9.77
CA ILE A 211 -8.81 4.49 -11.13
C ILE A 211 -7.44 3.81 -11.08
N LEU A 212 -6.51 4.41 -10.33
CA LEU A 212 -5.16 3.87 -10.17
C LEU A 212 -5.17 2.54 -9.40
N LEU A 213 -6.09 2.37 -8.44
CA LEU A 213 -6.28 1.12 -7.73
C LEU A 213 -6.83 -0.01 -8.61
N GLU A 214 -7.76 0.31 -9.52
CA GLU A 214 -8.27 -0.67 -10.48
C GLU A 214 -7.16 -1.11 -11.43
N LEU A 215 -6.37 -0.16 -11.94
CA LEU A 215 -5.22 -0.45 -12.79
C LEU A 215 -4.16 -1.30 -12.06
N ALA A 216 -3.87 -0.97 -10.81
CA ALA A 216 -2.93 -1.73 -9.98
C ALA A 216 -3.36 -3.19 -9.75
N GLY A 217 -4.65 -3.52 -9.89
CA GLY A 217 -5.13 -4.91 -9.87
C GLY A 217 -4.83 -5.70 -11.15
N LYS A 218 -4.47 -5.01 -12.24
CA LYS A 218 -4.28 -5.60 -13.57
C LYS A 218 -2.86 -5.40 -14.12
N ALA A 219 -2.08 -4.48 -13.56
CA ALA A 219 -0.80 -4.05 -14.11
C ALA A 219 0.25 -3.73 -13.04
N GLY A 220 1.52 -3.71 -13.46
CA GLY A 220 2.66 -3.45 -12.59
C GLY A 220 2.93 -1.95 -12.37
N ALA A 221 3.99 -1.66 -11.60
CA ALA A 221 4.36 -0.30 -11.23
C ALA A 221 4.68 0.60 -12.44
N ALA A 222 5.26 0.04 -13.51
CA ALA A 222 5.63 0.81 -14.70
C ALA A 222 4.39 1.31 -15.46
N GLU A 223 3.40 0.44 -15.63
CA GLU A 223 2.13 0.76 -16.28
C GLU A 223 1.33 1.76 -15.44
N VAL A 224 1.28 1.55 -14.12
CA VAL A 224 0.65 2.50 -13.18
C VAL A 224 1.31 3.87 -13.25
N ALA A 225 2.65 3.94 -13.32
CA ALA A 225 3.36 5.19 -13.48
C ALA A 225 3.06 5.87 -14.83
N LYS A 226 2.92 5.11 -15.91
CA LYS A 226 2.55 5.65 -17.24
C LYS A 226 1.13 6.21 -17.23
N ALA A 227 0.16 5.47 -16.68
CA ALA A 227 -1.22 5.91 -16.55
C ALA A 227 -1.34 7.13 -15.64
N GLY A 228 -0.59 7.16 -14.53
CA GLY A 228 -0.56 8.29 -13.61
C GLY A 228 -0.14 9.60 -14.27
N ARG A 229 0.87 9.57 -15.15
CA ARG A 229 1.28 10.76 -15.94
C ARG A 229 0.15 11.28 -16.83
N TYR A 230 -0.57 10.38 -17.49
CA TYR A 230 -1.72 10.75 -18.33
C TYR A 230 -2.86 11.31 -17.50
N LEU A 231 -3.20 10.65 -16.40
CA LEU A 231 -4.26 11.08 -15.50
C LEU A 231 -4.00 12.49 -14.95
N ARG A 232 -2.75 12.78 -14.58
CA ARG A 232 -2.35 14.12 -14.16
C ARG A 232 -2.58 15.16 -15.25
N ALA A 233 -2.15 14.90 -16.48
CA ALA A 233 -2.34 15.82 -17.60
C ALA A 233 -3.84 16.07 -17.91
N VAL A 234 -4.72 15.12 -17.60
CA VAL A 234 -6.18 15.27 -17.80
C VAL A 234 -6.83 16.02 -16.64
N LEU A 235 -6.46 15.70 -15.40
CA LEU A 235 -7.07 16.29 -14.20
C LEU A 235 -6.53 17.70 -13.91
N ASP A 236 -5.28 17.97 -14.26
CA ASP A 236 -4.62 19.25 -14.03
C ASP A 236 -3.86 19.69 -15.30
N PRO A 237 -4.58 20.13 -16.35
CA PRO A 237 -3.97 20.46 -17.64
C PRO A 237 -3.08 21.69 -17.59
N ASP A 238 -3.24 22.54 -16.57
CA ASP A 238 -2.46 23.75 -16.36
C ASP A 238 -1.28 23.53 -15.37
N GLY A 239 -1.09 22.31 -14.87
CA GLY A 239 0.02 21.97 -14.00
C GLY A 239 1.36 22.07 -14.75
N GLU A 240 2.17 23.07 -14.42
CA GLU A 240 3.49 23.30 -15.05
C GLU A 240 4.44 22.09 -14.83
N ASP A 241 5.10 21.64 -15.91
CA ASP A 241 6.06 20.52 -15.95
C ASP A 241 7.37 20.76 -15.17
#